data_AF-A0A167QMX3-F1
#
_entry.id   AF-A0A167QMX3-F1
#
_cell.length_a   1.000
_cell.length_b   1.000
_cell.length_c   1.000
_cell.angle_alpha   90.00
_cell.angle_beta   90.00
_cell.angle_gamma   90.00
#
_symmetry.space_group_name_H-M   'P 1'
#
loop_
_entity.id
_entity.type
_entity.pdbx_description
1 polymer ?
#
loop_
_entity_poly.entity_id
_entity_poly.type
_entity_poly.pdbx_seq_one_letter_code
_entity_poly.pdbx_strand_id
1 'polypeptide(L)'
;MLARRWFASAAPTQAPLVVKNSRILASVILSRPPQITRDSTGFEKAYFDYKEKLERQDASTFPTEFYFKKGSIAERRWKEEEAERLRAMDDTSRSLSEAIATAQQKLSADETMSATITKIEKAPRETEADKTNDIKSLDRALQRTLYLIVRPKQGKQPWIFPEGAVDSTEYLHEAAERQLKETCGKDMDVWFVGRQPIGLYKKAPTQNVEESGSKVFFMKARMFSGQVTPSEDVSEFAWLTKEELPNYLSSDYYKAVKDSLADL
;
A
#
# COMPACT_ATOMS: atom_id res chain seq x y z
N MET A 1 25.21 46.00 -35.49
CA MET A 1 24.81 45.46 -34.18
C MET A 1 23.35 45.05 -34.27
N LEU A 2 23.04 43.75 -34.37
CA LEU A 2 21.65 43.26 -34.37
C LEU A 2 21.16 43.08 -32.93
N ALA A 3 20.13 43.83 -32.53
CA ALA A 3 19.47 43.67 -31.25
C ALA A 3 18.59 42.40 -31.27
N ARG A 4 18.98 41.38 -30.49
CA ARG A 4 18.13 40.21 -30.22
C ARG A 4 17.01 40.64 -29.28
N ARG A 5 15.78 40.77 -29.80
CA ARG A 5 14.57 40.86 -28.97
C ARG A 5 14.32 39.50 -28.32
N TRP A 6 14.39 39.46 -27.00
CA TRP A 6 13.92 38.33 -26.20
C TRP A 6 12.39 38.40 -26.18
N PHE A 7 11.72 37.39 -26.73
CA PHE A 7 10.30 37.19 -26.50
C PHE A 7 10.15 36.60 -25.10
N ALA A 8 9.74 37.41 -24.13
CA ALA A 8 9.28 36.92 -22.84
C ALA A 8 7.96 36.20 -23.07
N SER A 9 7.97 34.87 -23.00
CA SER A 9 6.74 34.08 -22.89
C SER A 9 6.13 34.40 -21.53
N ALA A 10 5.07 35.21 -21.50
CA ALA A 10 4.27 35.37 -20.29
C ALA A 10 3.70 34.01 -19.90
N ALA A 11 3.98 33.54 -18.68
CA ALA A 11 3.27 32.39 -18.14
C ALA A 11 1.76 32.72 -18.13
N PRO A 12 0.88 31.78 -18.52
CA PRO A 12 -0.56 32.02 -18.51
C PRO A 12 -0.98 32.45 -17.10
N THR A 13 -1.80 33.50 -17.03
CA THR A 13 -2.31 34.00 -15.75
C THR A 13 -3.26 32.95 -15.17
N GLN A 14 -2.79 32.21 -14.17
CA GLN A 14 -3.55 31.16 -13.48
C GLN A 14 -4.67 31.81 -12.66
N ALA A 15 -5.89 31.77 -13.20
CA ALA A 15 -7.08 32.26 -12.51
C ALA A 15 -7.87 31.06 -11.98
N PRO A 16 -8.15 31.01 -10.66
CA PRO A 16 -8.86 29.88 -10.06
C PRO A 16 -10.28 29.76 -10.63
N LEU A 17 -10.68 28.55 -10.98
CA LEU A 17 -11.99 28.23 -11.52
C LEU A 17 -13.06 28.38 -10.43
N VAL A 18 -14.01 29.29 -10.66
CA VAL A 18 -15.16 29.51 -9.78
C VAL A 18 -16.44 29.17 -10.53
N VAL A 19 -17.22 28.24 -10.01
CA VAL A 19 -18.50 27.82 -10.59
C VAL A 19 -19.61 27.96 -9.56
N LYS A 20 -20.63 28.78 -9.88
CA LYS A 20 -21.79 29.06 -9.00
C LYS A 20 -21.36 29.51 -7.59
N ASN A 21 -20.47 30.49 -7.51
CA ASN A 21 -19.92 30.98 -6.23
C ASN A 21 -19.30 29.85 -5.40
N SER A 22 -18.58 28.94 -6.06
CA SER A 22 -17.77 27.94 -5.37
C SER A 22 -16.44 27.74 -6.08
N ARG A 23 -15.34 27.78 -5.32
CA ARG A 23 -14.00 27.45 -5.86
C ARG A 23 -13.93 25.94 -6.11
N ILE A 24 -13.42 25.56 -7.27
CA ILE A 24 -13.21 24.16 -7.62
C ILE A 24 -11.77 23.77 -7.28
N LEU A 25 -11.62 22.75 -6.45
CA LEU A 25 -10.33 22.21 -6.05
C LEU A 25 -10.20 20.78 -6.56
N ALA A 26 -9.01 20.42 -7.03
CA ALA A 26 -8.62 19.07 -7.36
C ALA A 26 -7.77 18.50 -6.23
N SER A 27 -8.13 17.33 -5.72
CA SER A 27 -7.35 16.62 -4.72
C SER A 27 -7.00 15.22 -5.19
N VAL A 28 -5.88 14.68 -4.73
CA VAL A 28 -5.36 13.38 -5.16
C VAL A 28 -5.30 12.41 -3.99
N ILE A 29 -6.05 11.31 -4.10
CA ILE A 29 -5.89 10.15 -3.24
C ILE A 29 -4.81 9.27 -3.87
N LEU A 30 -3.57 9.51 -3.46
CA LEU A 30 -2.42 8.71 -3.89
C LEU A 30 -2.29 7.49 -2.97
N SER A 31 -2.41 6.30 -3.57
CA SER A 31 -2.31 5.03 -2.85
C SER A 31 -1.03 4.27 -3.23
N ARG A 32 -0.33 3.73 -2.23
CA ARG A 32 0.69 2.68 -2.42
C ARG A 32 0.02 1.32 -2.16
N PRO A 33 -0.06 0.42 -3.16
CA PRO A 33 -0.70 -0.89 -3.00
C PRO A 33 0.10 -1.82 -2.06
N PRO A 34 -0.52 -2.85 -1.47
CA PRO A 34 0.21 -3.83 -0.69
C PRO A 34 1.26 -4.55 -1.55
N GLN A 35 2.48 -4.69 -1.03
CA GLN A 35 3.60 -5.37 -1.70
C GLN A 35 3.64 -6.86 -1.40
N ILE A 36 3.14 -7.25 -0.23
CA ILE A 36 3.05 -8.65 0.20
C ILE A 36 1.61 -9.01 0.52
N THR A 37 1.32 -10.31 0.53
CA THR A 37 0.00 -10.83 0.93
C THR A 37 -0.32 -10.42 2.37
N ARG A 38 -1.61 -10.27 2.71
CA ARG A 38 -2.04 -10.05 4.09
C ARG A 38 -1.85 -11.30 4.94
N ASP A 39 -1.80 -11.11 6.25
CA ASP A 39 -1.88 -12.23 7.19
C ASP A 39 -3.27 -12.90 7.16
N SER A 40 -3.27 -14.22 7.24
CA SER A 40 -4.48 -15.02 7.34
C SER A 40 -5.10 -14.90 8.74
N THR A 41 -6.42 -14.81 8.79
CA THR A 41 -7.15 -14.84 10.06
C THR A 41 -7.05 -16.24 10.72
N GLY A 42 -7.33 -16.35 12.02
CA GLY A 42 -7.31 -17.66 12.71
C GLY A 42 -8.24 -18.69 12.08
N PHE A 43 -9.42 -18.25 11.62
CA PHE A 43 -10.36 -19.09 10.89
C PHE A 43 -9.80 -19.54 9.53
N GLU A 44 -9.21 -18.63 8.76
CA GLU A 44 -8.61 -18.95 7.47
C GLU A 44 -7.45 -19.94 7.60
N LYS A 45 -6.60 -19.78 8.61
CA LYS A 45 -5.52 -20.74 8.90
C LYS A 45 -6.08 -22.14 9.13
N ALA A 46 -7.07 -22.27 10.01
CA ALA A 46 -7.72 -23.55 10.28
C ALA A 46 -8.42 -24.14 9.04
N TYR A 47 -9.06 -23.30 8.22
CA TYR A 47 -9.67 -23.72 6.97
C TYR A 47 -8.65 -24.20 5.94
N PHE A 48 -7.54 -23.48 5.77
CA PHE A 48 -6.47 -23.87 4.85
C PHE A 48 -5.80 -25.17 5.29
N ASP A 49 -5.52 -25.33 6.59
CA ASP A 49 -5.01 -26.59 7.13
C ASP A 49 -5.98 -27.75 6.88
N TYR A 50 -7.29 -27.53 7.08
CA TYR A 50 -8.31 -28.53 6.78
C TYR A 50 -8.35 -28.89 5.29
N LYS A 51 -8.29 -27.89 4.41
CA LYS A 51 -8.27 -28.09 2.95
C LYS A 51 -7.04 -28.86 2.50
N GLU A 52 -5.87 -28.53 3.02
CA GLU A 52 -4.63 -29.25 2.73
C GLU A 52 -4.73 -30.73 3.19
N LYS A 53 -5.34 -31.00 4.36
CA LYS A 53 -5.61 -32.37 4.81
C LYS A 53 -6.56 -33.11 3.86
N LEU A 54 -7.65 -32.48 3.44
CA LEU A 54 -8.61 -33.08 2.51
C LEU A 54 -7.97 -33.39 1.15
N GLU A 55 -7.29 -32.40 0.55
CA GLU A 55 -6.64 -32.55 -0.75
C GLU A 55 -5.61 -33.69 -0.75
N ARG A 56 -4.94 -33.89 0.38
CA ARG A 56 -3.94 -34.93 0.53
C ARG A 56 -4.54 -36.31 0.84
N GLN A 57 -5.75 -36.39 1.37
CA GLN A 57 -6.52 -37.64 1.42
C GLN A 57 -6.96 -38.07 0.01
N ASP A 58 -7.36 -37.12 -0.82
CA ASP A 58 -7.80 -37.37 -2.19
C ASP A 58 -6.63 -37.54 -3.19
N ALA A 59 -5.44 -37.07 -2.83
CA ALA A 59 -4.26 -37.13 -3.68
C ALA A 59 -3.80 -38.57 -3.93
N SER A 60 -3.35 -38.83 -5.16
CA SER A 60 -2.68 -40.08 -5.49
C SER A 60 -1.36 -40.22 -4.73
N THR A 61 -0.95 -41.46 -4.48
CA THR A 61 0.33 -41.76 -3.82
C THR A 61 1.51 -41.17 -4.58
N PHE A 62 2.41 -40.48 -3.87
CA PHE A 62 3.61 -39.90 -4.46
C PHE A 62 4.59 -41.01 -4.89
N PRO A 63 5.07 -41.04 -6.15
CA PRO A 63 5.96 -42.10 -6.64
C PRO A 63 7.40 -41.88 -6.16
N THR A 64 7.69 -42.23 -4.91
CA THR A 64 8.98 -42.05 -4.25
C THR A 64 10.16 -42.64 -5.01
N GLU A 65 9.99 -43.85 -5.53
CA GLU A 65 11.00 -44.63 -6.26
C GLU A 65 11.49 -43.94 -7.54
N PHE A 66 10.67 -43.08 -8.13
CA PHE A 66 11.02 -42.32 -9.32
C PHE A 66 11.91 -41.12 -8.98
N TYR A 67 11.62 -40.43 -7.87
CA TYR A 67 12.32 -39.19 -7.47
C TYR A 67 13.52 -39.42 -6.56
N PHE A 68 13.50 -40.48 -5.77
CA PHE A 68 14.56 -40.78 -4.80
C PHE A 68 15.21 -42.13 -5.10
N LYS A 69 16.54 -42.15 -5.11
CA LYS A 69 17.30 -43.40 -5.17
C LYS A 69 17.14 -44.14 -3.85
N LYS A 70 16.89 -45.46 -3.92
CA LYS A 70 16.82 -46.33 -2.75
C LYS A 70 18.07 -46.21 -1.87
N GLY A 71 17.87 -46.00 -0.57
CA GLY A 71 18.93 -45.84 0.42
C GLY A 71 19.60 -44.45 0.41
N SER A 72 19.07 -43.49 -0.35
CA SER A 72 19.57 -42.12 -0.33
C SER A 72 19.17 -41.39 0.96
N ILE A 73 20.05 -40.50 1.42
CA ILE A 73 19.75 -39.50 2.46
C ILE A 73 18.48 -38.72 2.12
N ALA A 74 18.24 -38.40 0.85
CA ALA A 74 17.05 -37.67 0.42
C ALA A 74 15.76 -38.48 0.64
N GLU A 75 15.80 -39.80 0.38
CA GLU A 75 14.67 -40.70 0.62
C GLU A 75 14.33 -40.77 2.12
N ARG A 76 15.36 -40.86 2.98
CA ARG A 76 15.20 -40.88 4.43
C ARG A 76 14.56 -39.60 4.95
N ARG A 77 15.03 -38.42 4.52
CA ARG A 77 14.41 -37.13 4.89
C ARG A 77 12.94 -37.06 4.51
N TRP A 78 12.63 -37.45 3.27
CA TRP A 78 11.26 -37.43 2.80
C TRP A 78 10.35 -38.36 3.61
N LYS A 79 10.81 -39.58 3.95
CA LYS A 79 10.06 -40.52 4.79
C LYS A 79 9.79 -39.99 6.19
N GLU A 80 10.76 -39.29 6.78
CA GLU A 80 10.61 -38.68 8.10
C GLU A 80 9.61 -37.51 8.09
N GLU A 81 9.69 -36.63 7.09
CA GLU A 81 8.70 -35.57 6.89
C GLU A 81 7.29 -36.16 6.67
N GLU A 82 7.18 -37.20 5.84
CA GLU A 82 5.92 -37.87 5.54
C GLU A 82 5.30 -38.52 6.77
N ALA A 83 6.12 -39.15 7.62
CA ALA A 83 5.68 -39.76 8.88
C ALA A 83 5.12 -38.71 9.85
N GLU A 84 5.77 -37.55 9.99
CA GLU A 84 5.26 -36.47 10.84
C GLU A 84 3.97 -35.85 10.26
N ARG A 85 3.88 -35.70 8.94
CA ARG A 85 2.64 -35.26 8.29
C ARG A 85 1.48 -36.24 8.50
N LEU A 86 1.73 -37.55 8.44
CA LEU A 86 0.70 -38.57 8.71
C LEU A 86 0.21 -38.51 10.16
N ARG A 87 1.09 -38.24 11.12
CA ARG A 87 0.68 -37.99 12.51
C ARG A 87 -0.18 -36.74 12.64
N ALA A 88 0.14 -35.67 11.91
CA ALA A 88 -0.66 -34.45 11.88
C ALA A 88 -1.99 -34.60 11.11
N MET A 89 -2.11 -35.60 10.22
CA MET A 89 -3.40 -35.96 9.61
C MET A 89 -4.36 -36.59 10.62
N ASP A 90 -3.84 -37.47 11.48
CA ASP A 90 -4.63 -38.16 12.53
C ASP A 90 -5.03 -37.19 13.67
N ASP A 91 -4.11 -36.28 14.03
CA ASP A 91 -4.37 -35.26 15.04
C ASP A 91 -4.95 -33.97 14.44
N THR A 92 -6.22 -33.70 14.72
CA THR A 92 -6.90 -32.48 14.23
C THR A 92 -6.32 -31.21 14.86
N SER A 93 -5.68 -31.29 16.02
CA SER A 93 -5.11 -30.13 16.72
C SER A 93 -3.78 -29.64 16.15
N ARG A 94 -3.10 -30.47 15.35
CA ARG A 94 -1.80 -30.14 14.75
C ARG A 94 -1.96 -29.64 13.33
N SER A 95 -1.28 -28.54 13.00
CA SER A 95 -1.17 -28.06 11.63
C SER A 95 -0.14 -28.88 10.84
N LEU A 96 -0.37 -29.03 9.53
CA LEU A 96 0.57 -29.74 8.64
C LEU A 96 1.87 -28.95 8.49
N SER A 97 1.77 -27.63 8.40
CA SER A 97 2.92 -26.73 8.28
C SER A 97 3.87 -26.81 9.48
N GLU A 98 3.34 -26.82 10.72
CA GLU A 98 4.17 -26.95 11.93
C GLU A 98 4.81 -28.34 12.04
N ALA A 99 4.10 -29.40 11.62
CA ALA A 99 4.65 -30.75 11.60
C ALA A 99 5.87 -30.87 10.68
N ILE A 100 5.80 -30.26 9.48
CA ILE A 100 6.93 -30.20 8.55
C ILE A 100 8.08 -29.39 9.13
N ALA A 101 7.79 -28.21 9.71
CA ALA A 101 8.82 -27.37 10.31
C ALA A 101 9.55 -28.10 11.44
N THR A 102 8.82 -28.86 12.26
CA THR A 102 9.36 -29.70 13.33
C THR A 102 10.23 -30.83 12.77
N ALA A 103 9.78 -31.51 11.72
CA ALA A 103 10.56 -32.56 11.06
C ALA A 103 11.87 -32.02 10.48
N GLN A 104 11.82 -30.87 9.83
CA GLN A 104 12.99 -30.20 9.25
C GLN A 104 13.98 -29.74 10.32
N GLN A 105 13.49 -29.22 11.45
CA GLN A 105 14.34 -28.87 12.59
C GLN A 105 15.06 -30.11 13.16
N LYS A 106 14.35 -31.23 13.35
CA LYS A 106 14.95 -32.49 13.80
C LYS A 106 16.02 -33.00 12.84
N LEU A 107 15.72 -33.00 11.54
CA LEU A 107 16.63 -33.41 10.48
C LEU A 107 17.88 -32.51 10.38
N SER A 108 17.73 -31.21 10.61
CA SER A 108 18.85 -30.27 10.59
C SER A 108 19.80 -30.40 11.78
N ALA A 109 19.34 -30.98 12.90
CA ALA A 109 20.15 -31.24 14.08
C ALA A 109 21.03 -32.50 13.93
N ASP A 110 20.70 -33.40 13.01
CA ASP A 110 21.50 -34.58 12.71
C ASP A 110 22.59 -34.22 11.68
N GLU A 111 23.84 -34.11 12.16
CA GLU A 111 25.01 -33.74 11.34
C GLU A 111 25.23 -34.69 10.15
N THR A 112 24.85 -35.97 10.28
CA THR A 112 24.95 -36.95 9.17
C THR A 112 23.92 -36.71 8.07
N MET A 113 22.85 -35.99 8.41
CA MET A 113 21.73 -35.62 7.56
C MET A 113 21.74 -34.13 7.20
N SER A 114 22.84 -33.42 7.44
CA SER A 114 23.03 -32.05 7.00
C SER A 114 23.72 -32.06 5.64
N ALA A 115 22.94 -32.29 4.56
CA ALA A 115 23.43 -31.93 3.24
C ALA A 115 23.46 -30.41 3.17
N THR A 116 24.42 -29.83 2.47
CA THR A 116 24.55 -28.39 2.19
C THR A 116 23.37 -27.88 1.35
N ILE A 117 22.17 -27.89 1.93
CA ILE A 117 21.02 -27.20 1.39
C ILE A 117 21.17 -25.77 1.89
N THR A 118 21.39 -24.84 0.97
CA THR A 118 21.31 -23.42 1.27
C THR A 118 19.90 -23.13 1.77
N LYS A 119 19.75 -22.99 3.09
CA LYS A 119 18.50 -22.60 3.72
C LYS A 119 18.10 -21.25 3.14
N ILE A 120 16.95 -21.18 2.48
CA ILE A 120 16.42 -19.93 1.96
C ILE A 120 15.90 -19.14 3.17
N GLU A 121 16.63 -18.11 3.57
CA GLU A 121 16.19 -17.18 4.60
C GLU A 121 15.18 -16.22 4.00
N LYS A 122 13.92 -16.35 4.43
CA LYS A 122 12.85 -15.43 4.04
C LYS A 122 13.06 -14.11 4.78
N ALA A 123 13.01 -13.00 4.06
CA ALA A 123 12.99 -11.69 4.67
C ALA A 123 11.79 -11.57 5.64
N PRO A 124 11.95 -10.86 6.77
CA PRO A 124 10.84 -10.64 7.69
C PRO A 124 9.73 -9.84 6.99
N ARG A 125 8.48 -10.14 7.34
CA ARG A 125 7.30 -9.43 6.82
C ARG A 125 7.14 -8.05 7.46
N GLU A 126 7.68 -7.88 8.66
CA GLU A 126 7.77 -6.60 9.38
C GLU A 126 9.13 -5.97 9.12
N THR A 127 9.10 -4.69 8.75
CA THR A 127 10.31 -3.91 8.43
C THR A 127 10.84 -3.15 9.64
N GLU A 128 12.00 -2.51 9.48
CA GLU A 128 12.51 -1.59 10.50
C GLU A 128 11.58 -0.38 10.70
N ALA A 129 10.98 0.11 9.62
CA ALA A 129 10.03 1.22 9.65
C ALA A 129 8.75 0.88 10.44
N ASP A 130 8.34 -0.40 10.44
CA ASP A 130 7.24 -0.88 11.29
C ASP A 130 7.62 -0.84 12.77
N LYS A 131 8.85 -1.27 13.11
CA LYS A 131 9.34 -1.27 14.49
C LYS A 131 9.51 0.13 15.06
N THR A 132 9.97 1.07 14.25
CA THR A 132 10.13 2.48 14.64
C THR A 132 8.86 3.31 14.44
N ASN A 133 7.82 2.74 13.85
CA ASN A 133 6.60 3.41 13.42
C ASN A 133 6.87 4.68 12.60
N ASP A 134 7.76 4.59 11.61
CA ASP A 134 8.09 5.71 10.73
C ASP A 134 7.00 5.93 9.69
N ILE A 135 6.10 6.88 9.96
CA ILE A 135 4.98 7.23 9.09
C ILE A 135 5.39 7.84 7.74
N LYS A 136 6.67 8.20 7.52
CA LYS A 136 7.15 8.77 6.25
C LYS A 136 7.70 7.71 5.30
N SER A 137 8.05 6.53 5.82
CA SER A 137 8.58 5.44 5.01
C SER A 137 7.48 4.71 4.24
N LEU A 138 7.81 4.31 3.02
CA LEU A 138 6.97 3.46 2.19
C LEU A 138 7.11 1.98 2.52
N ASP A 139 8.21 1.62 3.17
CA ASP A 139 8.53 0.23 3.51
C ASP A 139 7.78 -0.24 4.77
N ARG A 140 7.04 0.64 5.46
CA ARG A 140 6.16 0.25 6.58
C ARG A 140 4.87 -0.41 6.07
N ALA A 141 4.26 -1.30 6.82
CA ALA A 141 2.97 -1.92 6.54
C ALA A 141 2.86 -2.47 5.11
N LEU A 142 3.82 -3.30 4.71
CA LEU A 142 3.90 -3.89 3.36
C LEU A 142 2.64 -4.67 2.95
N GLN A 143 1.91 -5.21 3.94
CA GLN A 143 0.68 -5.97 3.75
C GLN A 143 -0.56 -5.12 3.43
N ARG A 144 -0.50 -3.81 3.67
CA ARG A 144 -1.65 -2.89 3.62
C ARG A 144 -1.49 -1.85 2.53
N THR A 145 -2.61 -1.30 2.11
CA THR A 145 -2.64 -0.11 1.26
C THR A 145 -2.34 1.14 2.11
N LEU A 146 -1.33 1.92 1.71
CA LEU A 146 -1.01 3.22 2.32
C LEU A 146 -1.53 4.37 1.46
N TYR A 147 -1.89 5.47 2.11
CA TYR A 147 -2.39 6.69 1.50
C TYR A 147 -1.53 7.88 1.91
N LEU A 148 -1.19 8.72 0.93
CA LEU A 148 -0.43 9.94 1.19
C LEU A 148 -1.35 11.03 1.73
N ILE A 149 -0.98 11.61 2.86
CA ILE A 149 -1.54 12.86 3.37
C ILE A 149 -0.44 13.89 3.56
N VAL A 150 -0.82 15.16 3.45
CA VAL A 150 0.08 16.30 3.60
C VAL A 150 -0.51 17.29 4.61
N ARG A 151 0.39 18.02 5.26
CA ARG A 151 0.04 19.11 6.18
C ARG A 151 0.52 20.43 5.58
N PRO A 152 -0.38 21.30 5.10
CA PRO A 152 -0.02 22.61 4.56
C PRO A 152 0.69 23.49 5.61
N LYS A 153 1.67 24.29 5.20
CA LYS A 153 2.30 25.31 6.07
C LYS A 153 1.41 26.53 6.29
N GLN A 154 0.53 26.84 5.33
CA GLN A 154 -0.36 27.99 5.40
C GLN A 154 -1.46 27.78 6.45
N GLY A 155 -1.20 28.28 7.66
CA GLY A 155 -2.13 28.25 8.79
C GLY A 155 -2.14 26.93 9.57
N LYS A 156 -2.89 26.89 10.69
CA LYS A 156 -3.19 25.64 11.41
C LYS A 156 -4.24 24.82 10.68
N GLN A 157 -3.98 24.45 9.43
CA GLN A 157 -4.90 23.59 8.69
C GLN A 157 -4.73 22.12 9.11
N PRO A 158 -5.84 21.34 9.13
CA PRO A 158 -5.77 19.91 9.41
C PRO A 158 -5.02 19.18 8.28
N TRP A 159 -4.63 17.94 8.54
CA TRP A 159 -4.10 17.07 7.50
C TRP A 159 -5.14 16.86 6.40
N ILE A 160 -4.69 16.82 5.16
CA ILE A 160 -5.52 16.67 3.96
C ILE A 160 -4.80 15.81 2.93
N PHE A 161 -5.55 15.30 1.96
CA PHE A 161 -4.93 14.81 0.73
C PHE A 161 -4.33 15.99 -0.04
N PRO A 162 -3.25 15.79 -0.83
CA PRO A 162 -2.72 16.83 -1.71
C PRO A 162 -3.86 17.47 -2.52
N GLU A 163 -4.12 18.76 -2.31
CA GLU A 163 -5.22 19.48 -2.94
C GLU A 163 -4.74 20.83 -3.47
N GLY A 164 -5.37 21.30 -4.55
CA GLY A 164 -4.99 22.53 -5.25
C GLY A 164 -6.17 23.14 -5.99
N ALA A 165 -6.06 24.43 -6.29
CA ALA A 165 -7.02 25.11 -7.13
C ALA A 165 -6.91 24.64 -8.59
N VAL A 166 -8.07 24.46 -9.22
CA VAL A 166 -8.14 24.17 -10.66
C VAL A 166 -8.16 25.50 -11.40
N ASP A 167 -7.29 25.66 -12.38
CA ASP A 167 -7.30 26.82 -13.26
C ASP A 167 -8.42 26.73 -14.31
N SER A 168 -8.87 27.88 -14.81
CA SER A 168 -9.92 27.92 -15.84
C SER A 168 -9.52 27.31 -17.19
N THR A 169 -8.22 27.05 -17.41
CA THR A 169 -7.65 26.57 -18.68
C THR A 169 -7.24 25.10 -18.66
N GLU A 170 -7.34 24.43 -17.51
CA GLU A 170 -6.91 23.04 -17.34
C GLU A 170 -8.09 22.12 -16.98
N TYR A 171 -7.95 20.82 -17.28
CA TYR A 171 -8.92 19.83 -16.82
C TYR A 171 -8.65 19.39 -15.38
N LEU A 172 -9.68 18.88 -14.71
CA LEU A 172 -9.58 18.43 -13.31
C LEU A 172 -8.44 17.43 -13.04
N HIS A 173 -8.21 16.49 -13.96
CA HIS A 173 -7.16 15.48 -13.83
C HIS A 173 -5.76 16.06 -14.05
N GLU A 174 -5.62 17.04 -14.95
CA GLU A 174 -4.36 17.76 -15.18
C GLU A 174 -4.02 18.64 -13.98
N ALA A 175 -5.02 19.32 -13.41
CA ALA A 175 -4.88 20.10 -12.18
C ALA A 175 -4.40 19.21 -11.01
N ALA A 176 -5.00 18.03 -10.87
CA ALA A 176 -4.60 17.03 -9.87
C ALA A 176 -3.13 16.56 -10.07
N GLU A 177 -2.74 16.25 -11.31
CA GLU A 177 -1.36 15.86 -11.65
C GLU A 177 -0.35 16.97 -11.37
N ARG A 178 -0.68 18.20 -11.76
CA ARG A 178 0.11 19.40 -11.51
C ARG A 178 0.27 19.64 -10.02
N GLN A 179 -0.84 19.64 -9.28
CA GLN A 179 -0.82 19.87 -7.84
C GLN A 179 0.03 18.83 -7.11
N LEU A 180 -0.11 17.54 -7.46
CA LEU A 180 0.69 16.49 -6.84
C LEU A 180 2.19 16.73 -7.05
N LYS A 181 2.60 17.14 -8.25
CA LYS A 181 4.00 17.46 -8.56
C LYS A 181 4.49 18.72 -7.83
N GLU A 182 3.62 19.71 -7.66
CA GLU A 182 3.93 20.95 -6.93
C GLU A 182 4.03 20.73 -5.42
N THR A 183 3.19 19.88 -4.83
CA THR A 183 3.19 19.64 -3.37
C THR A 183 4.19 18.56 -2.94
N CYS A 184 4.33 17.50 -3.73
CA CYS A 184 5.06 16.29 -3.35
C CYS A 184 6.34 16.07 -4.18
N GLY A 185 6.62 16.97 -5.12
CA GLY A 185 7.81 16.92 -5.97
C GLY A 185 7.65 16.03 -7.20
N LYS A 186 8.70 16.02 -8.03
CA LYS A 186 8.73 15.29 -9.32
C LYS A 186 9.32 13.88 -9.19
N ASP A 187 9.92 13.56 -8.04
CA ASP A 187 10.62 12.30 -7.79
C ASP A 187 9.66 11.16 -7.40
N MET A 188 8.49 11.12 -8.03
CA MET A 188 7.47 10.09 -7.84
C MET A 188 6.91 9.63 -9.17
N ASP A 189 6.95 8.32 -9.40
CA ASP A 189 6.27 7.68 -10.51
C ASP A 189 4.84 7.35 -10.10
N VAL A 190 3.91 8.15 -10.63
CA VAL A 190 2.49 8.08 -10.29
C VAL A 190 1.66 7.79 -11.52
N TRP A 191 0.66 6.93 -11.37
CA TRP A 191 -0.31 6.61 -12.39
C TRP A 191 -1.73 6.91 -11.95
N PHE A 192 -2.39 7.81 -12.69
CA PHE A 192 -3.78 8.16 -12.48
C PHE A 192 -4.68 7.07 -13.09
N VAL A 193 -5.59 6.54 -12.26
CA VAL A 193 -6.43 5.39 -12.64
C VAL A 193 -7.44 5.76 -13.73
N GLY A 194 -7.88 7.02 -13.74
CA GLY A 194 -8.81 7.54 -14.73
C GLY A 194 -9.01 9.05 -14.61
N ARG A 195 -9.75 9.61 -15.57
CA ARG A 195 -10.03 11.05 -15.66
C ARG A 195 -11.26 11.50 -14.88
N GLN A 196 -11.98 10.56 -14.27
CA GLN A 196 -13.20 10.84 -13.51
C GLN A 196 -12.89 10.95 -12.01
N PRO A 197 -13.49 11.92 -11.31
CA PRO A 197 -13.36 12.00 -9.87
C PRO A 197 -14.12 10.85 -9.19
N ILE A 198 -13.55 10.37 -8.09
CA ILE A 198 -14.08 9.26 -7.28
C ILE A 198 -14.83 9.74 -6.03
N GLY A 199 -14.70 11.03 -5.67
CA GLY A 199 -15.36 11.61 -4.51
C GLY A 199 -15.51 13.12 -4.61
N LEU A 200 -16.38 13.66 -3.76
CA LEU A 200 -16.63 15.09 -3.61
C LEU A 200 -16.74 15.46 -2.13
N TYR A 201 -15.96 16.43 -1.71
CA TYR A 201 -16.12 17.08 -0.40
C TYR A 201 -16.51 18.55 -0.60
N LYS A 202 -17.56 18.99 0.09
CA LYS A 202 -18.06 20.36 0.04
C LYS A 202 -17.66 21.08 1.33
N LYS A 203 -16.85 22.12 1.22
CA LYS A 203 -16.48 22.99 2.33
C LYS A 203 -17.43 24.17 2.38
N ALA A 204 -18.08 24.35 3.52
CA ALA A 204 -18.97 25.49 3.74
C ALA A 204 -18.17 26.81 3.71
N PRO A 205 -18.77 27.92 3.24
CA PRO A 205 -18.18 29.25 3.38
C PRO A 205 -17.99 29.58 4.85
N THR A 206 -16.84 30.16 5.21
CA THR A 206 -16.61 30.61 6.59
C THR A 206 -17.33 31.96 6.77
N GLN A 207 -18.08 32.13 7.87
CA GLN A 207 -19.02 33.26 8.05
C GLN A 207 -18.41 34.68 8.01
N ASN A 208 -17.08 34.82 7.95
CA ASN A 208 -16.39 36.10 8.11
C ASN A 208 -15.72 36.67 6.85
N VAL A 209 -15.85 36.03 5.68
CA VAL A 209 -15.28 36.56 4.42
C VAL A 209 -16.25 36.24 3.28
N GLU A 210 -16.29 37.09 2.25
CA GLU A 210 -16.95 36.87 0.95
C GLU A 210 -16.40 35.64 0.18
N GLU A 211 -15.91 34.62 0.88
CA GLU A 211 -15.43 33.37 0.32
C GLU A 211 -16.61 32.43 0.10
N SER A 212 -17.08 32.45 -1.14
CA SER A 212 -17.66 31.31 -1.85
C SER A 212 -17.07 29.97 -1.36
N GLY A 213 -17.89 29.06 -0.81
CA GLY A 213 -17.44 27.75 -0.32
C GLY A 213 -16.68 26.94 -1.38
N SER A 214 -15.86 25.95 -0.99
CA SER A 214 -15.08 25.16 -1.95
C SER A 214 -15.66 23.77 -2.20
N LYS A 215 -15.45 23.25 -3.41
CA LYS A 215 -15.79 21.89 -3.80
C LYS A 215 -14.51 21.18 -4.18
N VAL A 216 -14.13 20.20 -3.37
CA VAL A 216 -12.94 19.38 -3.56
C VAL A 216 -13.35 18.10 -4.26
N PHE A 217 -12.84 17.89 -5.48
CA PHE A 217 -13.02 16.63 -6.20
C PHE A 217 -11.78 15.76 -6.04
N PHE A 218 -11.98 14.50 -5.69
CA PHE A 218 -10.89 13.55 -5.47
C PHE A 218 -10.61 12.72 -6.72
N MET A 219 -9.36 12.72 -7.16
CA MET A 219 -8.83 11.87 -8.22
C MET A 219 -8.07 10.69 -7.62
N LYS A 220 -8.18 9.52 -8.24
CA LYS A 220 -7.48 8.31 -7.78
C LYS A 220 -6.15 8.14 -8.50
N ALA A 221 -5.08 7.97 -7.74
CA ALA A 221 -3.76 7.71 -8.28
C ALA A 221 -3.05 6.57 -7.51
N ARG A 222 -2.16 5.85 -8.21
CA ARG A 222 -1.33 4.80 -7.64
C ARG A 222 0.14 5.18 -7.78
N MET A 223 0.91 4.94 -6.73
CA MET A 223 2.35 5.09 -6.78
C MET A 223 3.02 3.79 -7.18
N PHE A 224 4.03 3.89 -8.05
CA PHE A 224 4.87 2.77 -8.47
C PHE A 224 6.26 2.81 -7.85
N SER A 225 6.87 4.00 -7.85
CA SER A 225 8.27 4.21 -7.50
C SER A 225 8.47 5.66 -7.05
N GLY A 226 9.57 5.91 -6.33
CA GLY A 226 9.94 7.23 -5.85
C GLY A 226 9.47 7.54 -4.43
N GLN A 227 9.69 8.78 -4.01
CA GLN A 227 9.38 9.24 -2.66
C GLN A 227 8.97 10.71 -2.68
N VAL A 228 8.17 11.10 -1.70
CA VAL A 228 7.69 12.47 -1.55
C VAL A 228 8.85 13.40 -1.19
N THR A 229 9.06 14.42 -2.00
CA THR A 229 9.92 15.57 -1.72
C THR A 229 9.03 16.79 -1.45
N PRO A 230 8.72 17.11 -0.17
CA PRO A 230 7.76 18.15 0.15
C PRO A 230 8.26 19.52 -0.33
N SER A 231 7.37 20.29 -0.95
CA SER A 231 7.67 21.66 -1.38
C SER A 231 7.65 22.65 -0.22
N GLU A 232 7.99 23.92 -0.51
CA GLU A 232 8.00 24.97 0.49
C GLU A 232 6.62 25.17 1.15
N ASP A 233 5.52 24.81 0.48
CA ASP A 233 4.16 24.97 0.98
C ASP A 233 3.69 23.84 1.92
N VAL A 234 4.44 22.74 2.01
CA VAL A 234 4.08 21.55 2.80
C VAL A 234 5.00 21.44 4.01
N SER A 235 4.43 21.42 5.22
CA SER A 235 5.20 21.27 6.47
C SER A 235 5.66 19.83 6.65
N GLU A 236 4.73 18.90 6.50
CA GLU A 236 4.89 17.49 6.84
C GLU A 236 4.05 16.64 5.87
N PHE A 237 4.48 15.40 5.65
CA PHE A 237 3.72 14.40 4.93
C PHE A 237 3.75 13.08 5.71
N ALA A 238 2.79 12.21 5.46
CA ALA A 238 2.72 10.88 6.04
C ALA A 238 2.02 9.89 5.09
N TRP A 239 2.46 8.64 5.16
CA TRP A 239 1.86 7.50 4.49
C TRP A 239 1.09 6.68 5.51
N LEU A 240 -0.24 6.74 5.46
CA LEU A 240 -1.12 6.15 6.48
C LEU A 240 -2.02 5.05 5.93
N THR A 241 -2.30 4.05 6.75
CA THR A 241 -3.34 3.05 6.48
C THR A 241 -4.73 3.66 6.63
N LYS A 242 -5.76 2.99 6.09
CA LYS A 242 -7.16 3.43 6.22
C LYS A 242 -7.60 3.58 7.69
N GLU A 243 -7.06 2.75 8.58
CA GLU A 243 -7.39 2.72 10.01
C GLU A 243 -6.77 3.88 10.78
N GLU A 244 -5.62 4.40 10.34
CA GLU A 244 -4.94 5.53 10.97
C GLU A 244 -5.48 6.89 10.50
N LEU A 245 -5.99 6.98 9.26
CA LEU A 245 -6.50 8.23 8.67
C LEU A 245 -7.53 8.99 9.53
N PRO A 246 -8.50 8.35 10.22
CA PRO A 246 -9.44 9.04 11.10
C PRO A 246 -8.80 9.85 12.23
N ASN A 247 -7.57 9.51 12.64
CA ASN A 247 -6.86 10.22 13.70
C ASN A 247 -6.23 11.53 13.21
N TYR A 248 -6.04 11.68 11.89
CA TYR A 248 -5.37 12.83 11.27
C TYR A 248 -6.34 13.74 10.53
N LEU A 249 -7.31 13.15 9.82
CA LEU A 249 -8.30 13.88 9.04
C LEU A 249 -9.48 14.33 9.93
N SER A 250 -10.14 15.42 9.56
CA SER A 250 -11.37 15.82 10.24
C SER A 250 -12.49 14.79 9.99
N SER A 251 -13.39 14.60 10.96
CA SER A 251 -14.45 13.58 10.88
C SER A 251 -15.30 13.71 9.61
N ASP A 252 -15.68 14.95 9.26
CA ASP A 252 -16.52 15.20 8.08
C ASP A 252 -15.77 14.99 6.76
N TYR A 253 -14.47 15.29 6.74
CA TYR A 253 -13.63 15.03 5.58
C TYR A 253 -13.39 13.53 5.39
N TYR A 254 -13.11 12.79 6.47
CA TYR A 254 -12.96 11.34 6.42
C TYR A 254 -14.25 10.65 5.95
N LYS A 255 -15.42 11.09 6.44
CA LYS A 255 -16.73 10.56 5.97
C LYS A 255 -16.93 10.73 4.47
N ALA A 256 -16.40 11.78 3.86
CA ALA A 256 -16.53 12.01 2.42
C ALA A 256 -15.60 11.11 1.59
N VAL A 257 -14.50 10.64 2.16
CA VAL A 257 -13.47 9.88 1.45
C VAL A 257 -13.46 8.39 1.81
N LYS A 258 -13.99 7.98 2.96
CA LYS A 258 -13.89 6.60 3.50
C LYS A 258 -14.28 5.50 2.51
N ASP A 259 -15.28 5.75 1.66
CA ASP A 259 -15.82 4.76 0.71
C ASP A 259 -14.96 4.66 -0.56
N SER A 260 -14.08 5.65 -0.78
CA SER A 260 -13.09 5.65 -1.87
C SER A 260 -11.80 4.89 -1.51
N LEU A 261 -11.59 4.59 -0.23
CA LEU A 261 -10.40 3.93 0.31
C LEU A 261 -10.63 2.41 0.40
N ALA A 262 -9.66 1.63 -0.07
CA ALA A 262 -9.63 0.18 0.09
C ALA A 262 -9.48 -0.24 1.58
N ASP A 263 -10.25 -1.24 2.00
CA ASP A 263 -10.20 -1.85 3.34
C ASP A 263 -9.12 -2.93 3.49
N LEU A 264 -8.56 -3.38 2.36
CA LEU A 264 -7.56 -4.45 2.28
C LEU A 264 -6.16 -3.86 2.10
#